data_AF-A0A5P9CII6-F1
#
_entry.id   AF-A0A5P9CII6-F1
#
_cell.length_a   1.000
_cell.length_b   1.000
_cell.length_c   1.000
_cell.angle_alpha   90.00
_cell.angle_beta   90.00
_cell.angle_gamma   90.00
#
_symmetry.space_group_name_H-M   'P 1'
#
loop_
_entity.id
_entity.type
_entity.pdbx_description
1 polymer ?
#
loop_
_entity_poly.entity_id
_entity_poly.type
_entity_poly.pdbx_seq_one_letter_code
_entity_poly.pdbx_strand_id
1 'polypeptide(L)'
;MTKNITIALGAGFIGSLANALAIYLINPLQGLASPDHLFVYKQVFWGGLWALLYCLPWFNTQRWHIRGILVGVAASLCTFFVFQAIPLNPMNLIKAFIVNVIAWGMLSSYCYEQAINHEKNEESSHLSR
;
A
#
# COMPACT_ATOMS: atom_id res chain seq x y z
N MET A 1 -2.93 -16.54 12.28
CA MET A 1 -3.67 -15.26 12.11
C MET A 1 -2.79 -14.05 12.44
N THR A 2 -2.16 -14.00 13.62
CA THR A 2 -1.22 -12.93 14.04
C THR A 2 0.00 -12.78 13.12
N LYS A 3 0.53 -13.88 12.57
CA LYS A 3 1.61 -13.84 11.57
C LYS A 3 1.20 -13.10 10.29
N ASN A 4 0.08 -13.47 9.67
CA ASN A 4 -0.41 -12.81 8.44
C ASN A 4 -0.65 -11.31 8.65
N ILE A 5 -1.11 -10.91 9.84
CA ILE A 5 -1.26 -9.50 10.22
C ILE A 5 0.11 -8.81 10.23
N THR A 6 1.13 -9.45 10.80
CA THR A 6 2.49 -8.90 10.84
C THR A 6 3.07 -8.76 9.43
N ILE A 7 2.86 -9.75 8.56
CA ILE A 7 3.27 -9.73 7.15
C ILE A 7 2.54 -8.62 6.38
N ALA A 8 1.23 -8.47 6.61
CA ALA A 8 0.43 -7.38 6.02
C ALA A 8 0.96 -6.01 6.43
N LEU A 9 1.22 -5.80 7.73
CA LEU A 9 1.77 -4.54 8.23
C LEU A 9 3.15 -4.24 7.64
N GLY A 10 4.03 -5.24 7.55
CA GLY A 10 5.35 -5.10 6.94
C GLY A 10 5.26 -4.76 5.45
N ALA A 11 4.40 -5.44 4.71
CA ALA A 11 4.17 -5.16 3.30
C ALA A 11 3.55 -3.77 3.06
N GLY A 12 2.60 -3.38 3.93
CA GLY A 12 2.02 -2.05 3.96
C GLY A 12 3.07 -0.98 4.18
N PHE A 13 3.93 -1.16 5.18
CA PHE A 13 5.05 -0.26 5.50
C PHE A 13 6.00 -0.05 4.31
N ILE A 14 6.42 -1.13 3.64
CA ILE A 14 7.28 -1.04 2.45
C ILE A 14 6.57 -0.27 1.34
N GLY A 15 5.29 -0.57 1.10
CA GLY A 15 4.46 0.20 0.17
C GLY A 15 4.41 1.68 0.54
N SER A 16 4.28 2.02 1.83
CA SER A 16 4.23 3.40 2.32
C SER A 16 5.53 4.15 2.07
N LEU A 17 6.67 3.49 2.22
CA LEU A 17 7.97 4.09 1.93
C LEU A 17 8.12 4.38 0.45
N ALA A 18 7.71 3.46 -0.43
CA ALA A 18 7.72 3.69 -1.87
C ALA A 18 6.76 4.81 -2.28
N ASN A 19 5.60 4.88 -1.64
CA ASN A 19 4.64 5.96 -1.81
C ASN A 19 5.26 7.31 -1.40
N ALA A 20 5.83 7.41 -0.20
CA ALA A 20 6.49 8.62 0.28
C ALA A 20 7.64 9.05 -0.65
N LEU A 21 8.45 8.09 -1.12
CA LEU A 21 9.53 8.32 -2.08
C LEU A 21 9.00 8.83 -3.42
N ALA A 22 7.92 8.25 -3.95
CA ALA A 22 7.29 8.71 -5.18
C ALA A 22 6.82 10.17 -5.04
N ILE A 23 6.22 10.53 -3.91
CA ILE A 23 5.79 11.92 -3.66
C ILE A 23 7.00 12.85 -3.52
N TYR A 24 8.07 12.41 -2.85
CA TYR A 24 9.31 13.17 -2.71
C TYR A 24 9.97 13.46 -4.06
N LEU A 25 9.85 12.54 -5.03
CA LEU A 25 10.36 12.73 -6.39
C LEU A 25 9.43 13.59 -7.26
N ILE A 26 8.11 13.46 -7.09
CA ILE A 26 7.11 14.16 -7.91
C ILE A 26 6.92 15.63 -7.47
N ASN A 27 6.97 15.93 -6.17
CA ASN A 27 6.72 17.29 -5.65
C ASN A 27 7.71 18.35 -6.18
N PRO A 28 9.04 18.13 -6.16
CA PRO A 28 10.00 19.11 -6.66
C PRO A 28 9.87 19.40 -8.15
N LEU A 29 9.52 18.39 -8.96
CA LEU A 29 9.27 18.52 -10.40
C LEU A 29 8.07 19.43 -10.72
N GLN A 30 7.28 19.79 -9.70
CA GLN A 30 6.06 20.58 -9.81
C GLN A 30 6.13 21.91 -9.05
N GLY A 31 7.30 22.25 -8.48
CA GLY A 31 7.46 23.44 -7.65
C GLY A 31 6.70 23.38 -6.32
N LEU A 32 6.30 22.18 -5.87
CA LEU A 32 5.66 21.97 -4.57
C LEU A 32 6.72 21.81 -3.48
N ALA A 33 6.38 22.24 -2.27
CA ALA A 33 7.24 22.07 -1.11
C ALA A 33 7.52 20.58 -0.85
N SER A 34 8.73 20.30 -0.35
CA SER A 34 9.11 18.96 0.10
C SER A 34 8.19 18.53 1.26
N PRO A 35 7.69 17.29 1.26
CA PRO A 35 6.82 16.81 2.32
C PRO A 35 7.54 16.76 3.67
N ASP A 36 6.85 17.16 4.73
CA ASP A 36 7.39 17.25 6.09
C ASP A 36 7.46 15.87 6.79
N HIS A 37 8.20 15.77 7.90
CA HIS A 37 8.32 14.53 8.69
C HIS A 37 6.96 13.98 9.15
N LEU A 38 6.02 14.86 9.50
CA LEU A 38 4.65 14.48 9.85
C LEU A 38 3.90 13.82 8.67
N PHE A 39 4.22 14.20 7.44
CA PHE A 39 3.64 13.60 6.25
C PHE A 39 4.09 12.15 6.08
N VAL A 40 5.39 11.89 6.24
CA VAL A 40 5.95 10.53 6.16
C VAL A 40 5.34 9.63 7.24
N TYR A 41 5.21 10.12 8.47
CA TYR A 41 4.54 9.38 9.54
C TYR A 41 3.09 9.00 9.17
N LYS A 42 2.32 9.96 8.66
CA LYS A 42 0.94 9.70 8.21
C LYS A 42 0.91 8.66 7.09
N GLN A 43 1.77 8.77 6.08
CA GLN A 43 1.83 7.80 4.98
C GLN A 43 2.16 6.39 5.48
N VAL A 44 3.14 6.27 6.38
CA VAL A 44 3.53 4.99 6.97
C VAL A 44 2.39 4.36 7.76
N PHE A 45 1.77 5.13 8.66
CA PHE A 45 0.65 4.66 9.48
C PHE A 45 -0.54 4.23 8.63
N TRP A 46 -0.98 5.09 7.70
CA TRP A 46 -2.12 4.79 6.84
C TRP A 46 -1.84 3.63 5.89
N GLY A 47 -0.64 3.55 5.30
CA GLY A 47 -0.28 2.42 4.45
C GLY A 47 -0.21 1.09 5.22
N GLY A 48 0.26 1.08 6.47
CA GLY A 48 0.14 -0.10 7.33
C GLY A 48 -1.32 -0.50 7.56
N LEU A 49 -2.18 0.48 7.87
CA LEU A 49 -3.60 0.26 8.11
C LEU A 49 -4.33 -0.29 6.87
N TRP A 50 -4.08 0.25 5.69
CA TRP A 50 -4.68 -0.22 4.44
C TRP A 50 -4.25 -1.64 4.08
N ALA A 51 -3.02 -2.03 4.39
CA ALA A 51 -2.54 -3.38 4.12
C ALA A 51 -3.22 -4.46 5.00
N LEU A 52 -3.80 -4.09 6.14
CA LEU A 52 -4.60 -5.04 6.94
C LEU A 52 -5.81 -5.59 6.17
N LEU A 53 -6.31 -4.86 5.17
CA LEU A 53 -7.37 -5.35 4.30
C LEU A 53 -6.95 -6.61 3.52
N TYR A 54 -5.64 -6.83 3.29
CA TYR A 54 -5.15 -8.05 2.66
C TYR A 54 -5.39 -9.30 3.50
N CYS A 55 -5.57 -9.15 4.82
CA CYS A 55 -5.91 -10.27 5.70
C CYS A 55 -7.39 -10.66 5.63
N LEU A 56 -8.26 -9.87 4.98
CA LEU A 56 -9.66 -10.22 4.87
C LEU A 56 -9.83 -11.43 3.92
N PRO A 57 -10.72 -12.38 4.26
CA PRO A 57 -10.94 -13.58 3.46
C PRO A 57 -11.37 -13.28 2.02
N TRP A 58 -12.06 -12.17 1.80
CA TRP A 58 -12.47 -11.69 0.48
C TRP A 58 -11.27 -11.44 -0.48
N PHE A 59 -10.17 -10.90 0.05
CA PHE A 59 -8.97 -10.59 -0.74
C PHE A 59 -8.02 -11.77 -0.89
N ASN A 60 -8.24 -12.85 -0.14
CA ASN A 60 -7.37 -14.03 -0.12
C ASN A 60 -7.52 -14.90 -1.38
N THR A 61 -8.69 -14.83 -2.04
CA THR A 61 -8.99 -15.57 -3.28
C THR A 61 -8.58 -14.81 -4.54
N GLN A 62 -8.25 -13.53 -4.40
CA GLN A 62 -7.96 -12.66 -5.54
C GLN A 62 -6.47 -12.67 -5.88
N ARG A 63 -6.15 -12.54 -7.18
CA ARG A 63 -4.77 -12.37 -7.63
C ARG A 63 -4.16 -11.11 -7.00
N TRP A 64 -2.87 -11.17 -6.65
CA TRP A 64 -2.16 -10.10 -5.96
C TRP A 64 -2.31 -8.72 -6.63
N HIS A 65 -2.28 -8.65 -7.96
CA HIS A 65 -2.48 -7.39 -8.70
C HIS A 65 -3.88 -6.78 -8.46
N ILE A 66 -4.92 -7.62 -8.45
CA ILE A 66 -6.31 -7.17 -8.28
C ILE A 66 -6.51 -6.67 -6.85
N ARG A 67 -5.97 -7.39 -5.87
CA ARG A 67 -5.97 -6.99 -4.46
C ARG A 67 -5.29 -5.62 -4.26
N GLY A 68 -4.12 -5.44 -4.87
CA GLY A 68 -3.37 -4.18 -4.81
C GLY A 68 -4.15 -3.01 -5.42
N ILE A 69 -4.74 -3.24 -6.60
CA ILE A 69 -5.56 -2.24 -7.28
C ILE A 69 -6.78 -1.84 -6.45
N LEU A 70 -7.54 -2.81 -5.95
CA LEU A 70 -8.77 -2.53 -5.18
C LEU A 70 -8.48 -1.73 -3.92
N VAL A 71 -7.47 -2.11 -3.16
CA VAL A 71 -7.11 -1.38 -1.93
C VAL A 71 -6.54 -0.01 -2.26
N GLY A 72 -5.73 0.13 -3.31
CA GLY A 72 -5.22 1.43 -3.76
C GLY A 72 -6.33 2.37 -4.25
N VAL A 73 -7.35 1.84 -4.94
CA VAL A 73 -8.53 2.60 -5.37
C VAL A 73 -9.34 3.02 -4.16
N ALA A 74 -9.59 2.12 -3.20
CA ALA A 74 -10.28 2.45 -1.96
C ALA A 74 -9.55 3.56 -1.18
N ALA A 75 -8.23 3.47 -1.05
CA ALA A 75 -7.40 4.50 -0.42
C ALA A 75 -7.50 5.85 -1.15
N SER A 76 -7.51 5.83 -2.48
CA SER A 76 -7.68 7.03 -3.30
C SER A 76 -9.06 7.67 -3.09
N LEU A 77 -10.12 6.87 -3.11
CA LEU A 77 -11.48 7.34 -2.85
C LEU A 77 -11.60 7.93 -1.44
N CYS A 78 -11.04 7.29 -0.43
CA CYS A 78 -11.02 7.85 0.92
C CYS A 78 -10.25 9.16 1.01
N THR A 79 -9.17 9.32 0.26
CA THR A 79 -8.39 10.58 0.22
C THR A 79 -9.25 11.76 -0.27
N PHE A 80 -10.10 11.55 -1.28
CA PHE A 80 -10.94 12.61 -1.85
C PHE A 80 -12.26 12.80 -1.11
N PHE A 81 -12.95 11.71 -0.77
CA PHE A 81 -14.32 11.78 -0.27
C PHE A 81 -14.43 11.78 1.25
N VAL A 82 -13.51 11.12 1.95
CA VAL A 82 -13.56 10.99 3.42
C VAL A 82 -12.65 12.01 4.08
N PHE A 83 -11.38 12.05 3.69
CA PHE A 83 -10.40 12.95 4.31
C PHE A 83 -10.39 14.35 3.69
N GLN A 84 -10.91 14.48 2.46
CA GLN A 84 -10.87 15.73 1.67
C GLN A 84 -9.47 16.37 1.68
N ALA A 85 -8.44 15.53 1.67
CA ALA A 85 -7.06 15.97 1.93
C ALA A 85 -6.47 16.78 0.77
N ILE A 86 -7.04 16.64 -0.43
CA ILE A 86 -6.57 17.26 -1.66
C ILE A 86 -7.80 17.72 -2.47
N PRO A 87 -7.79 18.93 -3.07
CA PRO A 87 -8.88 19.39 -3.90
C PRO A 87 -9.08 18.49 -5.12
N LEU A 88 -10.36 18.28 -5.46
CA LEU A 88 -10.82 17.40 -6.52
C LEU A 88 -10.57 18.03 -7.90
N ASN A 89 -9.35 17.85 -8.39
CA ASN A 89 -8.87 18.32 -9.69
C ASN A 89 -8.39 17.09 -10.50
N PRO A 90 -8.66 16.99 -11.82
CA PRO A 90 -8.19 15.90 -12.67
C PRO A 90 -6.72 15.54 -12.47
N MET A 91 -5.85 16.54 -12.33
CA MET A 91 -4.42 16.35 -12.11
C MET A 91 -4.12 15.69 -10.75
N ASN A 92 -4.82 16.09 -9.70
CA ASN A 92 -4.66 15.51 -8.37
C ASN A 92 -5.22 14.08 -8.30
N LEU A 93 -6.27 13.81 -9.07
CA LEU A 93 -6.89 12.49 -9.18
C LEU A 93 -5.93 11.50 -9.82
N ILE A 94 -5.28 11.88 -10.93
CA ILE A 94 -4.24 11.07 -11.57
C ILE A 94 -3.07 10.82 -10.61
N LYS A 95 -2.59 11.85 -9.90
CA LYS A 95 -1.49 11.70 -8.93
C LYS A 95 -1.85 10.74 -7.80
N ALA A 96 -3.00 10.93 -7.15
CA ALA A 96 -3.46 10.05 -6.09
C ALA A 96 -3.59 8.61 -6.59
N PHE A 97 -4.06 8.42 -7.82
CA PHE A 97 -4.16 7.09 -8.42
C PHE A 97 -2.77 6.47 -8.65
N ILE A 98 -1.83 7.18 -9.27
CA ILE A 98 -0.47 6.67 -9.48
C ILE A 98 0.17 6.31 -8.14
N VAL A 99 0.05 7.19 -7.16
CA VAL A 99 0.73 7.05 -5.87
C VAL A 99 0.10 5.95 -5.02
N ASN A 100 -1.22 5.90 -4.90
CA ASN A 100 -1.91 4.93 -4.03
C ASN A 100 -2.14 3.58 -4.72
N VAL A 101 -2.39 3.56 -6.03
CA VAL A 101 -2.66 2.31 -6.77
C VAL A 101 -1.37 1.67 -7.25
N ILE A 102 -0.50 2.45 -7.92
CA ILE A 102 0.71 1.91 -8.54
C ILE A 102 1.85 1.82 -7.52
N ALA A 103 2.25 2.93 -6.90
CA ALA A 103 3.41 2.93 -6.01
C ALA A 103 3.13 2.19 -4.70
N TRP A 104 2.00 2.48 -4.04
CA TRP A 104 1.62 1.81 -2.81
C TRP A 104 0.98 0.44 -3.09
N GLY A 105 -0.22 0.41 -3.68
CA GLY A 105 -1.07 -0.79 -3.71
C GLY A 105 -0.48 -1.99 -4.42
N MET A 106 0.19 -1.79 -5.57
CA MET A 106 0.84 -2.90 -6.28
C MET A 106 2.08 -3.39 -5.54
N LEU A 107 2.90 -2.49 -5.00
CA LEU A 107 4.13 -2.87 -4.30
C LEU A 107 3.84 -3.58 -2.99
N SER A 108 2.94 -3.03 -2.16
CA SER A 108 2.53 -3.67 -0.90
C SER A 108 1.88 -5.03 -1.16
N SER A 109 0.99 -5.13 -2.15
CA SER A 109 0.36 -6.42 -2.46
C SER A 109 1.34 -7.45 -3.01
N TYR A 110 2.34 -7.03 -3.78
CA TYR A 110 3.42 -7.89 -4.25
C TYR A 110 4.29 -8.41 -3.10
N CYS A 111 4.72 -7.51 -2.20
CA CYS A 111 5.53 -7.87 -1.03
C CYS A 111 4.77 -8.85 -0.11
N TYR A 112 3.47 -8.62 0.10
CA TYR A 112 2.63 -9.52 0.90
C TYR A 112 2.53 -10.91 0.27
N GLU A 113 2.32 -10.99 -1.05
CA GLU A 113 2.22 -12.26 -1.76
C GLU A 113 3.52 -13.07 -1.69
N GLN A 114 4.65 -12.41 -1.90
CA GLN A 114 5.96 -13.05 -1.81
C GLN A 114 6.25 -13.58 -0.41
N ALA A 115 5.94 -12.79 0.63
CA ALA A 115 6.14 -13.21 2.01
C ALA A 115 5.27 -14.42 2.39
N ILE A 116 4.01 -14.44 1.97
CA ILE A 116 3.12 -15.59 2.21
C ILE A 116 3.58 -16.85 1.48
N ASN A 117 4.03 -16.72 0.24
CA ASN A 117 4.49 -17.88 -0.54
C ASN A 117 5.81 -18.43 0.01
N HIS A 118 6.69 -17.58 0.51
CA HIS A 118 7.92 -18.00 1.18
C HIS A 118 7.63 -18.82 2.46
N GLU A 119 6.72 -18.34 3.32
CA GLU A 119 6.34 -19.09 4.53
C GLU A 119 5.73 -20.47 4.21
N LYS A 120 4.84 -20.55 3.22
CA LYS A 120 4.24 -21.84 2.82
C LYS A 120 5.30 -22.85 2.36
N ASN A 121 6.32 -22.37 1.64
CA ASN A 121 7.42 -23.21 1.19
C ASN A 121 8.28 -23.70 2.37
N GLU A 122 8.56 -22.84 3.35
CA GLU A 122 9.30 -23.24 4.56
C GLU A 122 8.52 -24.28 5.39
N GLU A 123 7.22 -24.08 5.61
CA GLU A 123 6.39 -25.05 6.36
C GLU A 123 6.34 -26.43 5.67
N SER A 124 6.23 -26.47 4.34
CA SER A 124 6.25 -27.75 3.59
C SER A 124 7.60 -28.46 3.65
N SER A 125 8.71 -27.71 3.75
CA SER A 125 10.06 -28.27 3.89
C SER A 125 10.34 -28.86 5.28
N HIS A 126 9.65 -28.37 6.32
CA HIS A 126 9.77 -28.87 7.68
C HIS A 126 8.91 -30.11 7.94
N LEU A 127 7.78 -30.26 7.24
CA LEU A 127 6.90 -31.44 7.33
C LEU A 127 7.41 -32.66 6.54
N SER A 128 8.41 -32.47 5.68
CA SER A 128 9.03 -33.54 4.86
C SER A 128 10.33 -34.09 5.45
N ARG A 129 10.71 -33.67 6.67
CA ARG A 129 11.83 -34.21 7.46
C ARG A 129 11.31 -34.96 8.67
#